data_AF-A0A834Q5H7-F1
#
_entry.id   AF-A0A834Q5H7-F1
#
_cell.length_a   1.000
_cell.length_b   1.000
_cell.length_c   1.000
_cell.angle_alpha   90.00
_cell.angle_beta   90.00
_cell.angle_gamma   90.00
#
_symmetry.space_group_name_H-M   'P 1'
#
loop_
_entity.id
_entity.type
_entity.pdbx_description
1 polymer ?
#
loop_
_entity_poly.entity_id
_entity_poly.type
_entity_poly.pdbx_seq_one_letter_code
_entity_poly.pdbx_strand_id
1 'polypeptide(L)'
;MLGMLIGMGSDPQVHIEGPEEDGVRMVCKASGWFPKPQVQWRDLSGNKFPALSEAHTQDTEELFSVETTLVVRDSFVGNVTCSVLNPVLGQEKAMAIYIPEPFFPQASPWRSAFAVIMIMLWLLLLGASYFFTKEHSTRMQVRKEKEHLLWLKEEEQQAKEEVLKAIGKTTQGKCRPGSEWDS
;
A
#
# COMPACT_ATOMS: atom_id res chain seq x y z
N MET A 1 -65.10 20.72 -7.22
CA MET A 1 -63.92 19.88 -6.97
C MET A 1 -62.74 20.83 -6.88
N LEU A 2 -62.31 21.20 -5.66
CA LEU A 2 -61.02 21.88 -5.50
C LEU A 2 -59.97 20.86 -5.94
N GLY A 3 -59.27 21.12 -7.04
CA GLY A 3 -58.12 20.31 -7.41
C GLY A 3 -57.03 20.53 -6.36
N MET A 4 -56.57 19.45 -5.72
CA MET A 4 -55.35 19.54 -4.92
C MET A 4 -54.22 20.03 -5.82
N LEU A 5 -53.57 21.12 -5.42
CA LEU A 5 -52.40 21.65 -6.11
C LEU A 5 -51.28 20.63 -5.93
N ILE A 6 -50.93 19.92 -7.01
CA ILE A 6 -49.71 19.11 -7.04
C ILE A 6 -48.55 20.09 -7.14
N GLY A 7 -47.87 20.28 -6.01
CA GLY A 7 -46.79 21.25 -5.85
C GLY A 7 -45.43 20.59 -5.98
N MET A 8 -44.61 21.11 -6.89
CA MET A 8 -43.16 20.89 -6.84
C MET A 8 -42.58 21.75 -5.73
N GLY A 9 -41.90 21.12 -4.77
CA GLY A 9 -41.25 21.84 -3.70
C GLY A 9 -39.93 22.50 -4.11
N SER A 10 -39.25 23.05 -3.11
CA SER A 10 -37.92 23.62 -3.23
C SER A 10 -36.88 22.55 -3.59
N ASP A 11 -35.77 23.01 -4.17
CA ASP A 11 -34.61 22.14 -4.40
C ASP A 11 -34.02 21.70 -3.06
N PRO A 12 -33.58 20.43 -2.93
CA PRO A 12 -33.01 19.95 -1.69
C PRO A 12 -31.74 20.72 -1.33
N GLN A 13 -31.61 21.09 -0.06
CA GLN A 13 -30.43 21.74 0.49
C GLN A 13 -29.66 20.74 1.34
N VAL A 14 -28.41 20.46 0.95
CA VAL A 14 -27.54 19.49 1.64
C VAL A 14 -26.47 20.24 2.42
N HIS A 15 -26.32 19.88 3.69
CA HIS A 15 -25.33 20.45 4.61
C HIS A 15 -24.52 19.36 5.30
N ILE A 16 -23.25 19.65 5.56
CA ILE A 16 -22.36 18.82 6.38
C ILE A 16 -22.45 19.35 7.81
N GLU A 17 -22.90 18.52 8.75
CA GLU A 17 -22.93 18.90 10.17
C GLU A 17 -21.59 18.70 10.86
N GLY A 18 -20.81 17.71 10.39
CA GLY A 18 -19.44 17.50 10.85
C GLY A 18 -19.07 16.04 11.02
N PRO A 19 -17.91 15.78 11.66
CA PRO A 19 -17.47 14.44 12.00
C PRO A 19 -18.42 13.78 13.03
N GLU A 20 -18.58 12.47 12.91
CA GLU A 20 -19.29 11.59 13.84
C GLU A 20 -18.42 10.36 14.14
N GLU A 21 -18.76 9.57 15.17
CA GLU A 21 -17.95 8.47 15.71
C GLU A 21 -17.26 7.61 14.64
N ASP A 22 -17.99 7.27 13.56
CA ASP A 22 -17.50 6.43 12.46
C ASP A 22 -17.63 7.07 11.06
N GLY A 23 -17.75 8.39 10.93
CA GLY A 23 -17.95 8.99 9.62
C GLY A 23 -18.28 10.48 9.62
N VAL A 24 -19.02 10.92 8.60
CA VAL A 24 -19.43 12.31 8.41
C VAL A 24 -20.95 12.40 8.41
N ARG A 25 -21.51 13.22 9.30
CA ARG A 25 -22.94 13.48 9.37
C ARG A 25 -23.34 14.53 8.35
N MET A 26 -24.37 14.21 7.59
CA MET A 26 -24.97 15.06 6.57
C MET A 26 -26.47 15.17 6.75
N VAL A 27 -27.02 16.34 6.44
CA VAL A 27 -28.45 16.62 6.51
C VAL A 27 -28.94 17.19 5.18
N CYS A 28 -30.09 16.73 4.72
CA CYS A 28 -30.79 17.25 3.55
C CYS A 28 -32.18 17.74 3.93
N LYS A 29 -32.54 18.96 3.51
CA LYS A 29 -33.84 19.58 3.76
C LYS A 29 -34.50 20.02 2.45
N ALA A 30 -35.81 19.79 2.32
CA ALA A 30 -36.62 20.34 1.24
C ALA A 30 -38.04 20.65 1.75
N SER A 31 -38.73 21.60 1.13
CA SER A 31 -40.03 22.12 1.59
C SER A 31 -41.00 22.37 0.44
N GLY A 32 -42.28 22.52 0.73
CA GLY A 32 -43.29 22.87 -0.28
C GLY A 32 -43.71 21.72 -1.20
N TRP A 33 -43.54 20.47 -0.78
CA TRP A 33 -43.86 19.30 -1.61
C TRP A 33 -45.30 18.83 -1.42
N PHE A 34 -46.03 18.56 -2.49
CA PHE A 34 -47.32 17.87 -2.40
C PHE A 34 -47.56 16.89 -3.56
N PRO A 35 -48.00 15.65 -3.29
CA PRO A 35 -48.22 15.06 -1.96
C PRO A 35 -46.90 14.73 -1.25
N LYS A 36 -46.95 13.99 -0.14
CA LYS A 36 -45.77 13.53 0.60
C LYS A 36 -44.70 12.97 -0.35
N PRO A 37 -43.49 13.57 -0.42
CA PRO A 37 -42.46 13.13 -1.35
C PRO A 37 -41.74 11.87 -0.86
N GLN A 38 -40.93 11.27 -1.74
CA GLN A 38 -39.97 10.21 -1.38
C GLN A 38 -38.56 10.78 -1.40
N VAL A 39 -37.74 10.43 -0.42
CA VAL A 39 -36.35 10.92 -0.31
C VAL A 39 -35.37 9.77 -0.46
N GLN A 40 -34.26 10.00 -1.15
CA GLN A 40 -33.21 9.00 -1.31
C GLN A 40 -31.82 9.61 -1.39
N TRP A 41 -30.89 9.01 -0.68
CA TRP A 41 -29.47 9.30 -0.76
C TRP A 41 -28.78 8.36 -1.75
N ARG A 42 -27.90 8.89 -2.60
CA ARG A 42 -27.11 8.09 -3.56
C ARG A 42 -25.66 8.53 -3.63
N ASP A 43 -24.78 7.59 -3.96
CA ASP A 43 -23.41 7.88 -4.39
C ASP A 43 -23.34 8.28 -5.88
N LEU A 44 -22.14 8.59 -6.36
CA LEU A 44 -21.87 8.89 -7.78
C LEU A 44 -22.19 7.75 -8.75
N SER A 45 -22.17 6.51 -8.27
CA SER A 45 -22.47 5.31 -9.06
C SER A 45 -23.98 5.00 -9.06
N GLY A 46 -24.78 5.76 -8.32
CA GLY A 46 -26.22 5.55 -8.14
C GLY A 46 -26.57 4.53 -7.06
N ASN A 47 -25.60 4.02 -6.30
CA ASN A 47 -25.88 3.13 -5.17
C ASN A 47 -26.55 3.91 -4.05
N LYS A 48 -27.55 3.29 -3.42
CA LYS A 48 -28.35 3.93 -2.38
C LYS A 48 -27.64 3.87 -1.04
N PHE A 49 -27.64 4.98 -0.32
CA PHE A 49 -27.29 4.97 1.10
C PHE A 49 -28.54 4.80 1.97
N PRO A 50 -28.42 4.04 3.08
CA PRO A 50 -29.46 4.03 4.10
C PRO A 50 -29.45 5.38 4.84
N ALA A 51 -30.61 6.03 4.96
CA ALA A 51 -30.76 7.19 5.82
C ALA A 51 -30.62 6.77 7.29
N LEU A 52 -29.93 7.59 8.09
CA LEU A 52 -29.90 7.45 9.54
C LEU A 52 -31.26 7.82 10.15
N SER A 53 -31.87 8.90 9.65
CA SER A 53 -33.20 9.35 10.05
C SER A 53 -33.90 10.08 8.91
N GLU A 54 -35.22 10.09 8.94
CA GLU A 54 -36.06 10.80 7.98
C GLU A 54 -37.33 11.29 8.69
N ALA A 55 -37.56 12.59 8.64
CA ALA A 55 -38.70 13.26 9.24
C ALA A 55 -39.50 14.00 8.16
N HIS A 56 -40.82 13.98 8.31
CA HIS A 56 -41.75 14.70 7.45
C HIS A 56 -42.64 15.57 8.32
N THR A 57 -42.75 16.85 7.98
CA THR A 57 -43.65 17.79 8.63
C THR A 57 -44.59 18.37 7.58
N GLN A 58 -45.82 18.65 7.98
CA GLN A 58 -46.81 19.28 7.11
C GLN A 58 -47.13 20.67 7.67
N ASP A 59 -47.13 21.68 6.80
CA ASP A 59 -47.43 23.05 7.18
C ASP A 59 -48.94 23.36 7.11
N THR A 60 -49.30 24.60 7.43
CA THR A 60 -50.68 25.09 7.40
C THR A 60 -51.28 25.14 6.01
N GLU A 61 -50.45 25.07 4.96
CA GLU A 61 -50.86 25.05 3.55
C GLU A 61 -50.96 23.61 3.01
N GLU A 62 -50.92 22.62 3.91
CA GLU A 62 -50.90 21.18 3.61
C GLU A 62 -49.68 20.71 2.81
N LEU A 63 -48.62 21.51 2.70
CA LEU A 63 -47.39 21.14 2.00
C LEU A 63 -46.42 20.41 2.93
N PHE A 64 -45.68 19.47 2.36
CA PHE A 64 -44.70 18.68 3.10
C PHE A 64 -43.31 19.31 3.05
N SER A 65 -42.67 19.32 4.21
CA SER A 65 -41.25 19.51 4.38
C SER A 65 -40.60 18.23 4.85
N VAL A 66 -39.38 17.98 4.38
CA VAL A 66 -38.60 16.78 4.67
C VAL A 66 -37.25 17.17 5.23
N GLU A 67 -36.81 16.38 6.19
CA GLU A 67 -35.46 16.43 6.75
C GLU A 67 -34.94 15.00 6.84
N THR A 68 -33.84 14.70 6.17
CA THR A 68 -33.19 13.39 6.23
C THR A 68 -31.73 13.54 6.59
N THR A 69 -31.24 12.56 7.35
CA THR A 69 -29.87 12.52 7.86
C THR A 69 -29.16 11.28 7.33
N LEU A 70 -27.89 11.42 6.98
CA LEU A 70 -27.02 10.35 6.52
C LEU A 70 -25.68 10.40 7.27
N VAL A 71 -25.10 9.24 7.55
CA VAL A 71 -23.71 9.13 8.01
C VAL A 71 -22.89 8.39 6.96
N VAL A 72 -21.92 9.08 6.38
CA VAL A 72 -21.01 8.53 5.36
C VAL A 72 -19.75 8.03 6.06
N ARG A 73 -19.50 6.72 6.00
CA ARG A 73 -18.35 6.09 6.66
C ARG A 73 -17.16 5.84 5.73
N ASP A 74 -17.43 5.72 4.44
CA ASP A 74 -16.40 5.42 3.45
C ASP A 74 -15.82 6.72 2.88
N SER A 75 -14.54 6.97 3.15
CA SER A 75 -13.81 8.15 2.69
C SER A 75 -13.59 8.19 1.18
N PHE A 76 -13.78 7.07 0.48
CA PHE A 76 -13.71 7.03 -0.98
C PHE A 76 -15.01 7.53 -1.65
N VAL A 77 -16.08 7.69 -0.88
CA VAL A 77 -17.34 8.30 -1.36
C VAL A 77 -17.11 9.79 -1.53
N GLY A 78 -16.68 10.19 -2.73
CA GLY A 78 -16.36 11.58 -3.04
C GLY A 78 -17.57 12.51 -3.00
N ASN A 79 -18.66 12.15 -3.70
CA ASN A 79 -19.91 12.93 -3.68
C ASN A 79 -21.09 12.10 -3.20
N VAL A 80 -22.00 12.80 -2.54
CA VAL A 80 -23.28 12.27 -2.10
C VAL A 80 -24.39 13.15 -2.65
N THR A 81 -25.44 12.51 -3.15
CA THR A 81 -26.61 13.15 -3.74
C THR A 81 -27.84 12.88 -2.89
N CYS A 82 -28.55 13.92 -2.47
CA CYS A 82 -29.89 13.83 -1.93
C CYS A 82 -30.90 14.06 -3.05
N SER A 83 -31.86 13.16 -3.22
CA SER A 83 -32.93 13.25 -4.21
C SER A 83 -34.30 13.26 -3.53
N VAL A 84 -35.19 14.13 -4.00
CA VAL A 84 -36.57 14.25 -3.55
C VAL A 84 -37.49 14.05 -4.75
N LEU A 85 -38.33 13.03 -4.68
CA LEU A 85 -39.19 12.56 -5.77
C LEU A 85 -40.66 12.82 -5.42
N ASN A 86 -41.39 13.43 -6.37
CA ASN A 86 -42.85 13.47 -6.32
C ASN A 86 -43.41 12.14 -6.88
N PRO A 87 -44.11 11.33 -6.07
CA PRO A 87 -44.57 10.01 -6.50
C PRO A 87 -45.72 10.05 -7.52
N VAL A 88 -46.42 11.18 -7.66
CA VAL A 88 -47.53 11.34 -8.59
C VAL A 88 -47.05 11.89 -9.94
N LEU A 89 -46.14 12.87 -9.92
CA LEU A 89 -45.57 13.46 -11.13
C LEU A 89 -44.39 12.66 -11.69
N GLY A 90 -43.75 11.81 -10.87
CA GLY A 90 -42.50 11.15 -11.22
C GLY A 90 -41.32 12.12 -11.38
N GLN A 91 -41.47 13.36 -10.94
CA GLN A 91 -40.44 14.40 -11.06
C GLN A 91 -39.53 14.40 -9.83
N GLU A 92 -38.23 14.47 -10.07
CA GLU A 92 -37.17 14.43 -9.05
C GLU A 92 -36.40 15.75 -9.04
N LYS A 93 -36.08 16.24 -7.84
CA LYS A 93 -35.11 17.31 -7.61
C LYS A 93 -33.98 16.75 -6.77
N ALA A 94 -32.73 17.01 -7.16
CA ALA A 94 -31.57 16.46 -6.51
C ALA A 94 -30.48 17.49 -6.30
N MET A 95 -29.70 17.33 -5.22
CA MET A 95 -28.56 18.16 -4.88
C MET A 95 -27.41 17.27 -4.45
N ALA A 96 -26.26 17.47 -5.09
CA ALA A 96 -25.03 16.75 -4.80
C ALA A 96 -24.06 17.65 -4.04
N ILE A 97 -23.35 17.07 -3.08
CA ILE A 97 -22.28 17.74 -2.35
C ILE A 97 -21.02 16.86 -2.34
N TYR A 98 -19.87 17.50 -2.47
CA TYR A 98 -18.57 16.87 -2.29
C TYR A 98 -18.22 16.85 -0.81
N ILE A 99 -17.74 15.70 -0.32
CA ILE A 99 -17.29 15.55 1.07
C ILE A 99 -15.77 15.75 1.09
N PRO A 100 -15.26 16.81 1.73
CA PRO A 100 -13.82 17.01 1.83
C PRO A 100 -13.16 15.93 2.69
N GLU A 101 -11.97 15.45 2.29
CA GLU A 101 -11.16 14.49 3.06
C GLU A 101 -10.95 14.84 4.55
N PRO A 102 -10.79 16.13 4.96
CA PRO A 102 -10.63 16.50 6.37
C PRO A 102 -11.77 16.09 7.30
N PHE A 103 -12.96 15.77 6.79
CA PHE A 103 -14.10 15.37 7.60
C PHE A 103 -14.05 13.90 8.03
N PHE A 104 -13.28 13.06 7.33
CA PHE A 104 -13.08 11.68 7.75
C PHE A 104 -12.02 11.63 8.86
N PRO A 105 -12.20 10.77 9.89
CA PRO A 105 -11.19 10.60 10.92
C PRO A 105 -9.86 10.22 10.25
N GLN A 106 -8.88 11.12 10.35
CA GLN A 106 -7.55 10.92 9.80
C GLN A 106 -7.01 9.58 10.28
N ALA A 107 -6.48 8.76 9.35
CA ALA A 107 -5.84 7.52 9.70
C ALA A 107 -4.82 7.81 10.82
N SER A 108 -5.02 7.16 11.98
CA SER A 108 -4.22 7.43 13.18
C SER A 108 -2.73 7.49 12.82
N PRO A 109 -1.97 8.51 13.28
CA PRO A 109 -0.55 8.68 12.95
C PRO A 109 0.31 7.43 13.16
N TRP A 110 -0.12 6.56 14.09
CA TRP A 110 0.39 5.21 14.26
C TRP A 110 0.53 4.50 12.91
N ARG A 111 -0.55 4.32 12.13
CA ARG A 111 -0.54 3.43 10.97
C ARG A 111 0.54 3.83 9.95
N SER A 112 0.68 5.13 9.73
CA SER A 112 1.73 5.70 8.88
C SER A 112 3.12 5.46 9.48
N ALA A 113 3.31 5.67 10.78
CA ALA A 113 4.59 5.41 11.45
C ALA A 113 5.01 3.93 11.32
N PHE A 114 4.08 2.99 11.50
CA PHE A 114 4.38 1.57 11.37
C PHE A 114 4.71 1.17 9.93
N ALA A 115 4.03 1.73 8.94
CA ALA A 115 4.36 1.49 7.54
C ALA A 115 5.80 1.92 7.21
N VAL A 116 6.21 3.11 7.68
CA VAL A 116 7.59 3.60 7.48
C VAL A 116 8.61 2.69 8.17
N ILE A 117 8.35 2.28 9.41
CA ILE A 117 9.23 1.38 10.16
C ILE A 117 9.39 0.04 9.41
N MET A 118 8.30 -0.53 8.91
CA MET A 118 8.34 -1.79 8.15
C MET A 118 9.16 -1.67 6.86
N ILE A 119 9.02 -0.56 6.13
CA ILE A 119 9.82 -0.30 4.92
C ILE A 119 11.30 -0.17 5.27
N MET A 120 11.63 0.60 6.32
CA MET A 120 13.02 0.77 6.77
C MET A 120 13.65 -0.55 7.20
N LEU A 121 12.93 -1.37 7.97
CA LEU A 121 13.39 -2.70 8.37
C LEU A 121 13.65 -3.59 7.16
N TRP A 122 12.77 -3.58 6.15
CA TRP A 122 12.95 -4.37 4.95
C TRP A 122 14.19 -3.95 4.15
N LEU A 123 14.43 -2.65 4.00
CA LEU A 123 15.63 -2.11 3.35
C LEU A 123 16.91 -2.49 4.10
N LEU A 124 16.88 -2.46 5.44
CA LEU A 124 18.02 -2.87 6.27
C LEU A 124 18.33 -4.36 6.11
N LEU A 125 17.30 -5.21 6.08
CA LEU A 125 17.47 -6.65 5.88
C LEU A 125 18.03 -6.98 4.48
N LEU A 126 17.53 -6.31 3.44
CA LEU A 126 18.05 -6.46 2.08
C LEU A 126 19.50 -5.97 1.97
N GLY A 127 19.79 -4.80 2.56
CA GLY A 127 21.14 -4.25 2.60
C GLY A 127 22.11 -5.20 3.31
N ALA A 128 21.75 -5.66 4.51
CA ALA A 128 22.56 -6.61 5.28
C ALA A 128 22.78 -7.92 4.51
N SER A 129 21.73 -8.50 3.91
CA SER A 129 21.82 -9.70 3.08
C SER A 129 22.78 -9.52 1.89
N TYR A 130 22.70 -8.38 1.19
CA TYR A 130 23.63 -8.05 0.11
C TYR A 130 25.08 -7.92 0.61
N PHE A 131 25.31 -7.25 1.74
CA PHE A 131 26.64 -7.14 2.32
C PHE A 131 27.21 -8.49 2.74
N PHE A 132 26.42 -9.31 3.45
CA PHE A 132 26.84 -10.64 3.88
C PHE A 132 27.15 -11.56 2.70
N THR A 133 26.31 -11.58 1.67
CA THR A 133 26.55 -12.40 0.47
C THR A 133 27.79 -11.94 -0.29
N LYS A 134 27.98 -10.63 -0.44
CA LYS A 134 29.16 -10.05 -1.10
C LYS A 134 30.44 -10.34 -0.33
N GLU A 135 30.45 -10.13 0.98
CA GLU A 135 31.61 -10.40 1.82
C GLU A 135 31.94 -11.88 1.85
N HIS A 136 30.93 -12.75 1.95
CA HIS A 136 31.11 -14.19 1.90
C HIS A 136 31.72 -14.64 0.57
N SER A 137 31.23 -14.11 -0.56
CA SER A 137 31.78 -14.41 -1.90
C SER A 137 33.26 -14.04 -1.99
N THR A 138 33.64 -12.84 -1.53
CA THR A 138 35.03 -12.37 -1.56
C THR A 138 35.93 -13.22 -0.66
N ARG A 139 35.48 -13.54 0.57
CA ARG A 139 36.24 -14.39 1.50
C ARG A 139 36.47 -15.79 0.94
N MET A 140 35.49 -16.34 0.22
CA MET A 140 35.61 -17.65 -0.42
C MET A 140 36.61 -17.63 -1.58
N GLN A 141 36.63 -16.57 -2.38
CA GLN A 141 37.59 -16.44 -3.48
C GLN A 141 39.03 -16.32 -2.97
N VAL A 142 39.26 -15.49 -1.96
CA VAL A 142 40.59 -15.36 -1.31
C VAL A 142 41.05 -16.68 -0.69
N ARG A 143 40.14 -17.48 -0.11
CA ARG A 143 40.48 -18.80 0.43
C ARG A 143 40.95 -19.75 -0.68
N LYS A 144 40.22 -19.82 -1.79
CA LYS A 144 40.59 -20.65 -2.94
C LYS A 144 41.93 -20.23 -3.55
N GLU A 145 42.17 -18.94 -3.68
CA GLU A 145 43.45 -18.41 -4.18
C GLU A 145 44.62 -18.80 -3.27
N LYS A 146 44.44 -18.73 -1.93
CA LYS A 146 45.45 -19.17 -0.96
C LYS A 146 45.74 -20.67 -1.07
N GLU A 147 44.71 -21.51 -1.17
CA GLU A 147 44.86 -22.96 -1.34
C GLU A 147 45.63 -23.30 -2.62
N HIS A 148 45.30 -22.63 -3.74
CA HIS A 148 46.03 -22.81 -5.01
C HIS A 148 47.50 -22.38 -4.91
N LEU A 149 47.77 -21.27 -4.22
CA LEU A 149 49.13 -20.74 -4.05
C LEU A 149 49.97 -21.63 -3.12
N LEU A 150 49.35 -22.26 -2.12
CA LEU A 150 50.00 -23.28 -1.28
C LEU A 150 50.35 -24.54 -2.08
N TRP A 151 49.41 -25.02 -2.89
CA TRP A 151 49.63 -26.21 -3.73
C TRP A 151 50.77 -26.02 -4.74
N LEU A 152 50.82 -24.86 -5.42
CA LEU A 152 51.92 -24.52 -6.33
C LEU A 152 53.28 -24.46 -5.62
N LYS A 153 53.30 -23.94 -4.40
CA LYS A 153 54.53 -23.87 -3.59
C LYS A 153 55.02 -25.26 -3.21
N GLU A 154 54.10 -26.18 -2.94
CA GLU A 154 54.42 -27.57 -2.61
C GLU A 154 54.96 -28.33 -3.83
N GLU A 155 54.36 -28.15 -5.01
CA GLU A 155 54.91 -28.68 -6.27
C GLU A 155 56.31 -28.13 -6.57
N GLU A 156 56.54 -26.82 -6.38
CA GLU A 156 57.85 -26.20 -6.59
C GLU A 156 58.91 -26.78 -5.64
N GLN A 157 58.55 -27.01 -4.37
CA GLN A 157 59.42 -27.63 -3.37
C GLN A 157 59.77 -29.07 -3.76
N GLN A 158 58.78 -29.86 -4.18
CA GLN A 158 58.99 -31.23 -4.61
C GLN A 158 59.90 -31.31 -5.84
N ALA A 159 59.65 -30.48 -6.87
CA ALA A 159 60.50 -30.44 -8.06
C ALA A 159 61.95 -30.08 -7.73
N LYS A 160 62.18 -29.13 -6.81
CA LYS A 160 63.53 -28.78 -6.33
C LYS A 160 64.21 -29.95 -5.61
N GLU A 161 63.48 -30.69 -4.77
CA GLU A 161 64.00 -31.85 -4.07
C GLU A 161 64.38 -32.99 -5.03
N GLU A 162 63.54 -33.25 -6.03
CA GLU A 162 63.82 -34.26 -7.07
C GLU A 162 65.08 -33.92 -7.87
N VAL A 163 65.24 -32.65 -8.27
CA VAL A 163 66.44 -32.16 -8.96
C VAL A 163 67.68 -32.30 -8.06
N LEU A 164 67.59 -31.96 -6.78
CA LEU A 164 68.70 -32.10 -5.83
C LEU A 164 69.15 -33.58 -5.68
N LYS A 165 68.19 -34.51 -5.61
CA LYS A 165 68.45 -35.96 -5.58
C LYS A 165 69.12 -36.44 -6.87
N ALA A 166 68.71 -35.93 -8.04
CA ALA A 166 69.31 -36.27 -9.32
C ALA A 166 70.76 -35.77 -9.44
N ILE A 167 71.04 -34.55 -8.96
CA ILE A 167 72.40 -33.98 -8.92
C ILE A 167 73.30 -34.82 -8.02
N GLY A 168 72.85 -35.17 -6.80
CA GLY A 168 73.63 -35.98 -5.85
C GLY A 168 73.99 -37.37 -6.37
N LYS A 169 73.07 -38.04 -7.08
CA LYS A 169 73.35 -39.34 -7.73
C LYS A 169 74.36 -39.20 -8.88
N THR A 170 74.32 -38.10 -9.61
CA THR A 170 75.23 -37.84 -10.75
C THR A 170 76.67 -37.57 -10.27
N THR A 171 76.85 -36.86 -9.15
CA THR A 171 78.18 -36.66 -8.54
C THR A 171 78.72 -37.93 -7.90
N GLN A 172 77.88 -38.76 -7.26
CA GLN A 172 78.30 -40.04 -6.68
C GLN A 172 78.64 -41.10 -7.74
N GLY A 173 77.94 -41.12 -8.88
CA GLY A 173 78.24 -42.01 -10.00
C GLY A 173 79.51 -41.65 -10.79
N LYS A 174 80.02 -40.42 -10.62
CA LYS A 174 81.26 -39.94 -11.28
C LYS A 174 82.52 -40.17 -10.45
N CYS A 175 82.38 -40.47 -9.16
CA CYS A 175 83.45 -41.00 -8.31
C CYS A 175 83.51 -42.53 -8.39
N ARG A 176 83.89 -43.08 -9.56
CA ARG A 176 84.36 -44.46 -9.66
C ARG A 176 85.88 -44.40 -9.91
N PRO A 177 86.73 -44.89 -8.98
CA PRO A 177 88.16 -44.93 -9.20
C PRO A 177 88.46 -45.91 -10.33
N GLY A 178 89.03 -45.40 -11.43
CA GLY A 178 89.70 -46.23 -12.42
C GLY A 178 90.97 -46.80 -11.80
N SER A 179 91.02 -48.12 -11.75
CA SER A 179 92.18 -48.94 -11.43
C SER A 179 93.20 -48.96 -12.58
N GLU A 180 94.42 -49.34 -12.21
CA GLU A 180 95.38 -50.12 -12.99
C GLU A 180 96.47 -49.39 -13.82
N TRP A 181 97.70 -49.81 -13.50
CA TRP A 181 99.09 -49.54 -13.88
C TRP A 181 99.43 -49.37 -15.37
N ASP A 182 100.50 -48.65 -15.72
CA ASP A 182 101.89 -49.18 -15.83
C ASP A 182 102.89 -48.22 -16.54
N SER A 183 104.18 -48.43 -16.22
CA SER A 183 105.45 -47.90 -16.78
C SER A 183 105.98 -46.55 -16.31
#